data_AF-A0A934SL01-F1
#
_entry.id   AF-A0A934SL01-F1
#
_cell.length_a   1.000
_cell.length_b   1.000
_cell.length_c   1.000
_cell.angle_alpha   90.00
_cell.angle_beta   90.00
_cell.angle_gamma   90.00
#
_symmetry.space_group_name_H-M   'P 1'
#
loop_
_entity.id
_entity.type
_entity.pdbx_description
1 polymer ?
#
loop_
_entity_poly.entity_id
_entity_poly.type
_entity_poly.pdbx_seq_one_letter_code
_entity_poly.pdbx_strand_id
1 'polypeptide(L)'
;MAHFHAAEIVWDRAEVWVAVEAEATLEIGVAGSRTSFSPATGSVQKLTYAAPGAAEQVLELARVTGPVRIIGWHCYDSTSPGLDVLNCGRTSWRTDQYADQSAYHSPLSALPSLDADLWLVQLGLNDFNQNRSPSDYQASLTAIVDRAAAIGVPVVLIVSMSPGVSRDHPWQAYADVIRSLGAERNLPVLDVGVRFGPFVEGAASGFIADTLHPNAYGYAETARLIYNLLNL
;
A
#
# COMPACT_ATOMS: atom_id res chain seq x y z
N MET A 1 -19.98 -2.57 14.38
CA MET A 1 -20.25 -1.53 13.38
C MET A 1 -19.11 -0.54 13.50
N ALA A 2 -18.15 -0.57 12.57
CA ALA A 2 -17.03 0.35 12.60
C ALA A 2 -17.41 1.53 11.69
N HIS A 3 -17.66 2.69 12.28
CA HIS A 3 -17.88 3.93 11.55
C HIS A 3 -16.53 4.58 11.37
N PHE A 4 -16.03 4.62 10.13
CA PHE A 4 -14.81 5.32 9.78
C PHE A 4 -15.20 6.60 9.04
N HIS A 5 -14.95 7.75 9.65
CA HIS A 5 -14.99 9.04 8.96
C HIS A 5 -13.72 9.13 8.12
N ALA A 6 -13.79 8.68 6.86
CA ALA A 6 -12.96 9.30 5.83
C ALA A 6 -13.29 10.81 5.83
N ALA A 7 -12.35 11.67 5.42
CA ALA A 7 -12.72 13.02 5.00
C ALA A 7 -13.98 12.94 4.12
N GLU A 8 -14.88 13.92 4.20
CA GLU A 8 -16.12 13.92 3.42
C GLU A 8 -15.79 13.87 1.93
N ILE A 9 -15.71 12.65 1.37
CA ILE A 9 -15.44 12.39 -0.04
C ILE A 9 -16.79 12.29 -0.72
N VAL A 10 -17.01 13.16 -1.70
CA VAL A 10 -18.08 12.98 -2.69
C VAL A 10 -17.70 11.81 -3.58
N TRP A 11 -18.57 10.79 -3.69
CA TRP A 11 -18.33 9.62 -4.54
C TRP A 11 -19.62 9.08 -5.14
N ASP A 12 -19.52 8.43 -6.30
CA ASP A 12 -20.63 7.74 -6.97
C ASP A 12 -20.26 6.31 -7.44
N ARG A 13 -18.99 5.94 -7.30
CA ARG A 13 -18.47 4.59 -7.50
C ARG A 13 -17.75 4.10 -6.26
N ALA A 14 -17.97 2.84 -5.94
CA ALA A 14 -17.18 2.12 -4.95
C ALA A 14 -16.66 0.82 -5.55
N GLU A 15 -15.36 0.58 -5.43
CA GLU A 15 -14.72 -0.70 -5.68
C GLU A 15 -14.40 -1.37 -4.34
N VAL A 16 -14.76 -2.65 -4.19
CA VAL A 16 -14.52 -3.43 -2.98
C VAL A 16 -13.83 -4.73 -3.37
N TRP A 17 -12.61 -4.93 -2.87
CA TRP A 17 -11.85 -6.14 -3.10
C TRP A 17 -12.17 -7.18 -2.03
N VAL A 18 -12.62 -8.36 -2.45
CA VAL A 18 -13.07 -9.41 -1.55
C VAL A 18 -12.44 -10.76 -1.88
N ALA A 19 -12.26 -11.58 -0.86
CA ALA A 19 -11.82 -12.97 -0.99
C ALA A 19 -12.81 -13.87 -0.24
N VAL A 20 -13.19 -14.98 -0.88
CA VAL A 20 -14.11 -15.96 -0.30
C VAL A 20 -13.61 -17.39 -0.54
N GLU A 21 -13.67 -18.21 0.51
CA GLU A 21 -13.20 -19.61 0.50
C GLU A 21 -14.34 -20.61 0.26
N ALA A 22 -15.58 -20.15 0.42
CA ALA A 22 -16.80 -20.89 0.17
C ALA A 22 -17.87 -19.93 -0.39
N GLU A 23 -19.00 -20.46 -0.84
CA GLU A 23 -20.13 -19.65 -1.26
C GLU A 23 -20.51 -18.63 -0.18
N ALA A 24 -20.56 -17.37 -0.58
CA ALA A 24 -20.88 -16.26 0.29
C ALA A 24 -21.62 -15.18 -0.50
N THR A 25 -22.40 -14.37 0.21
CA THR A 25 -23.11 -13.22 -0.34
C THR A 25 -22.76 -11.99 0.47
N LEU A 26 -22.33 -10.94 -0.22
CA LEU A 26 -22.04 -9.61 0.32
C LEU A 26 -23.00 -8.61 -0.33
N GLU A 27 -23.49 -7.67 0.45
CA GLU A 27 -24.23 -6.52 -0.03
C GLU A 27 -23.38 -5.25 0.07
N ILE A 28 -23.44 -4.43 -0.97
CA ILE A 28 -22.78 -3.12 -1.05
C ILE A 28 -23.85 -2.08 -1.36
N GLY A 29 -23.84 -0.94 -0.67
CA GLY A 29 -24.86 0.08 -0.88
C GLY A 29 -24.64 1.39 -0.15
N VAL A 30 -25.68 2.22 -0.14
CA VAL A 30 -25.76 3.50 0.57
C VAL A 30 -27.15 3.70 1.14
N ALA A 31 -27.26 4.37 2.28
CA ALA A 31 -28.53 4.77 2.90
C ALA A 31 -29.57 3.62 3.00
N GLY A 32 -29.12 2.41 3.35
CA GLY A 32 -29.95 1.21 3.44
C GLY A 32 -30.39 0.59 2.12
N SER A 33 -30.10 1.19 0.96
CA SER A 33 -30.32 0.59 -0.36
C SER A 33 -29.07 -0.16 -0.79
N ARG A 34 -29.17 -1.49 -0.93
CA ARG A 34 -28.02 -2.37 -1.17
C ARG A 34 -28.22 -3.30 -2.36
N THR A 35 -27.13 -3.61 -3.03
CA THR A 35 -27.03 -4.59 -4.11
C THR A 35 -26.29 -5.82 -3.60
N SER A 36 -26.85 -7.01 -3.81
CA SER A 36 -26.23 -8.28 -3.43
C SER A 36 -25.23 -8.75 -4.49
N PHE A 37 -24.10 -9.28 -4.04
CA PHE A 37 -23.01 -9.84 -4.84
C PHE A 37 -22.65 -11.24 -4.32
N SER A 38 -22.38 -12.15 -5.23
CA SER A 38 -21.90 -13.51 -4.94
C SER A 38 -20.52 -13.71 -5.56
N PRO A 39 -19.44 -13.25 -4.89
CA PRO A 39 -18.08 -13.34 -5.43
C PRO A 39 -17.65 -14.79 -5.64
N ALA A 40 -16.87 -15.03 -6.70
CA ALA A 40 -16.28 -16.33 -6.97
C ALA A 40 -15.20 -16.70 -5.92
N THR A 41 -15.04 -18.00 -5.67
CA THR A 41 -14.00 -18.52 -4.77
C THR A 41 -12.63 -18.60 -5.46
N GLY A 42 -11.57 -18.72 -4.66
CA GLY A 42 -10.22 -19.04 -5.16
C GLY A 42 -9.46 -17.86 -5.79
N SER A 43 -10.00 -16.65 -5.72
CA SER A 43 -9.34 -15.42 -6.18
C SER A 43 -9.82 -14.21 -5.39
N VAL A 44 -9.08 -13.10 -5.48
CA VAL A 44 -9.59 -11.80 -5.03
C VAL A 44 -10.45 -11.23 -6.15
N GLN A 45 -11.68 -10.84 -5.80
CA GLN A 45 -12.68 -10.29 -6.72
C GLN A 45 -12.85 -8.79 -6.45
N LYS A 46 -12.81 -7.98 -7.51
CA LYS A 46 -13.16 -6.56 -7.46
C LYS A 46 -14.67 -6.40 -7.73
N LEU A 47 -15.43 -6.05 -6.71
CA LEU A 47 -16.86 -5.77 -6.82
C LEU A 47 -17.06 -4.27 -7.03
N THR A 48 -17.79 -3.89 -8.07
CA THR A 48 -18.09 -2.48 -8.38
C THR A 48 -19.54 -2.17 -8.03
N TYR A 49 -19.74 -1.15 -7.20
CA TYR A 49 -21.05 -0.59 -6.88
C TYR A 49 -21.19 0.82 -7.46
N ALA A 50 -22.35 1.09 -8.04
CA ALA A 50 -22.76 2.37 -8.57
C ALA A 50 -23.79 2.99 -7.64
N ALA A 51 -23.45 4.11 -6.98
CA ALA A 51 -24.41 4.85 -6.19
C ALA A 51 -25.41 5.60 -7.10
N PRO A 52 -26.57 6.04 -6.58
CA PRO A 52 -27.55 6.81 -7.35
C PRO A 52 -27.01 8.13 -7.91
N GLY A 53 -25.96 8.69 -7.30
CA GLY A 53 -25.26 9.89 -7.74
C GLY A 53 -24.07 10.22 -6.84
N ALA A 54 -23.28 11.20 -7.28
CA ALA A 54 -22.14 11.71 -6.53
C ALA A 54 -22.64 12.52 -5.32
N ALA A 55 -22.32 12.07 -4.13
CA ALA A 55 -22.67 12.74 -2.88
C ALA A 55 -21.69 12.38 -1.77
N GLU A 56 -21.66 13.20 -0.71
CA GLU A 56 -21.07 12.81 0.57
C GLU A 56 -21.96 11.74 1.20
N GLN A 57 -21.49 10.49 1.22
CA GLN A 57 -22.30 9.36 1.66
C GLN A 57 -21.45 8.24 2.24
N VAL A 58 -22.08 7.39 3.04
CA VAL A 58 -21.43 6.26 3.71
C VAL A 58 -21.55 5.02 2.85
N LEU A 59 -20.40 4.41 2.51
CA LEU A 59 -20.36 3.07 1.94
C LEU A 59 -20.83 2.06 2.99
N GLU A 60 -21.90 1.33 2.68
CA GLU A 60 -22.41 0.25 3.51
C GLU A 60 -21.98 -1.11 2.95
N LEU A 61 -21.36 -1.92 3.79
CA LEU A 61 -20.99 -3.31 3.49
C LEU A 61 -21.72 -4.25 4.47
N ALA A 62 -22.46 -5.22 3.94
CA ALA A 62 -23.22 -6.17 4.75
C ALA A 62 -23.00 -7.61 4.29
N ARG A 63 -22.42 -8.44 5.15
CA ARG A 63 -22.34 -9.89 4.92
C ARG A 63 -23.73 -10.50 5.10
N VAL A 64 -24.26 -11.11 4.06
CA VAL A 64 -25.57 -11.78 4.07
C VAL A 64 -25.41 -13.26 4.44
N THR A 65 -24.52 -13.97 3.73
CA THR A 65 -24.21 -15.39 3.96
C THR A 65 -22.71 -15.67 3.78
N GLY A 66 -22.26 -16.79 4.35
CA GLY A 66 -20.89 -17.29 4.18
C GLY A 66 -19.79 -16.41 4.80
N PRO A 67 -18.55 -16.88 4.85
CA PRO A 67 -17.41 -16.06 5.25
C PRO A 67 -16.97 -15.14 4.10
N VAL A 68 -16.76 -13.86 4.40
CA VAL A 68 -16.24 -12.87 3.45
C VAL A 68 -15.05 -12.17 4.09
N ARG A 69 -13.93 -12.12 3.36
CA ARG A 69 -12.77 -11.30 3.72
C ARG A 69 -12.77 -10.04 2.85
N ILE A 70 -12.85 -8.87 3.47
CA ILE A 70 -12.63 -7.60 2.80
C ILE A 70 -11.12 -7.35 2.76
N ILE A 71 -10.56 -7.17 1.56
CA ILE A 71 -9.14 -6.87 1.33
C ILE A 71 -8.91 -5.36 1.36
N GLY A 72 -9.81 -4.60 0.74
CA GLY A 72 -9.77 -3.15 0.69
C GLY A 72 -11.01 -2.60 -0.01
N TRP A 73 -11.10 -1.27 -0.05
CA TRP A 73 -12.15 -0.56 -0.78
C TRP A 73 -11.63 0.79 -1.26
N HIS A 74 -12.26 1.32 -2.30
CA HIS A 74 -11.96 2.63 -2.89
C HIS A 74 -13.28 3.26 -3.31
N CYS A 75 -13.51 4.52 -2.92
CA CYS A 75 -14.68 5.30 -3.29
C CYS A 75 -14.20 6.53 -4.05
N TYR A 76 -14.77 6.82 -5.21
CA TYR A 76 -14.37 7.93 -6.06
C TYR A 76 -15.57 8.53 -6.81
N ASP A 77 -15.40 9.77 -7.26
CA ASP A 77 -16.31 10.46 -8.17
C ASP A 77 -15.89 10.16 -9.62
N SER A 78 -16.64 9.29 -10.28
CA SER A 78 -16.39 8.88 -11.66
C SER A 78 -16.60 10.01 -12.69
N THR A 79 -17.21 11.13 -12.28
CA THR A 79 -17.40 12.31 -13.13
C THR A 79 -16.25 13.31 -13.03
N SER A 80 -15.39 13.17 -12.01
CA SER A 80 -14.21 14.00 -11.78
C SER A 80 -12.95 13.12 -11.70
N PRO A 81 -12.48 12.56 -12.83
CA PRO A 81 -11.31 11.69 -12.84
C PRO A 81 -10.07 12.43 -12.31
N GLY A 82 -9.29 11.72 -11.50
CA GLY A 82 -8.10 12.26 -10.84
C GLY A 82 -7.11 11.16 -10.50
N LEU A 83 -6.17 11.50 -9.61
CA LEU A 83 -5.22 10.54 -9.07
C LEU A 83 -5.70 10.03 -7.71
N ASP A 84 -5.77 8.71 -7.58
CA ASP A 84 -6.09 8.03 -6.34
C ASP A 84 -4.85 7.34 -5.76
N VAL A 85 -4.68 7.41 -4.44
CA VAL A 85 -3.60 6.73 -3.73
C VAL A 85 -4.20 5.67 -2.81
N LEU A 86 -4.02 4.40 -3.18
CA LEU A 86 -4.41 3.27 -2.35
C LEU A 86 -3.29 2.97 -1.34
N ASN A 87 -3.53 3.29 -0.06
CA ASN A 87 -2.57 2.97 0.99
C ASN A 87 -2.66 1.48 1.36
N CYS A 88 -1.74 0.68 0.84
CA CYS A 88 -1.62 -0.74 1.16
C CYS A 88 -0.67 -1.01 2.33
N GLY A 89 -0.29 0.00 3.13
CA GLY A 89 0.65 -0.10 4.24
C GLY A 89 0.11 -0.86 5.45
N ARG A 90 1.00 -1.58 6.16
CA ARG A 90 0.66 -2.26 7.42
C ARG A 90 1.77 -2.11 8.46
N THR A 91 1.38 -1.70 9.67
CA THR A 91 2.33 -1.49 10.78
C THR A 91 3.14 -2.75 11.07
N SER A 92 4.45 -2.55 11.29
CA SER A 92 5.43 -3.61 11.61
C SER A 92 5.69 -4.63 10.51
N TRP A 93 5.16 -4.43 9.29
CA TRP A 93 5.36 -5.38 8.19
C TRP A 93 6.73 -5.23 7.51
N ARG A 94 7.28 -6.39 7.15
CA ARG A 94 8.55 -6.59 6.45
C ARG A 94 8.35 -6.97 4.99
N THR A 95 9.41 -7.01 4.18
CA THR A 95 9.28 -7.40 2.76
C THR A 95 8.86 -8.85 2.55
N ASP A 96 9.26 -9.80 3.40
CA ASP A 96 8.84 -11.20 3.27
C ASP A 96 7.34 -11.39 3.44
N GLN A 97 6.72 -10.55 4.29
CA GLN A 97 5.28 -10.60 4.51
C GLN A 97 4.51 -10.00 3.33
N TYR A 98 5.04 -8.95 2.69
CA TYR A 98 4.49 -8.46 1.42
C TYR A 98 4.75 -9.41 0.26
N ALA A 99 5.85 -10.18 0.29
CA ALA A 99 6.19 -11.18 -0.72
C ALA A 99 5.44 -12.51 -0.55
N ASP A 100 4.59 -12.65 0.48
CA ASP A 100 3.83 -13.86 0.72
C ASP A 100 2.82 -14.14 -0.40
N GLN A 101 2.86 -15.38 -0.88
CA GLN A 101 1.98 -15.96 -1.92
C GLN A 101 1.31 -17.26 -1.46
N SER A 102 1.34 -17.58 -0.16
CA SER A 102 0.81 -18.83 0.39
C SER A 102 -0.69 -19.05 0.16
N ALA A 103 -1.45 -17.97 -0.04
CA ALA A 103 -2.84 -17.99 -0.48
C ALA A 103 -3.09 -17.01 -1.63
N TYR A 104 -4.20 -17.18 -2.35
CA TYR A 104 -4.64 -16.24 -3.39
C TYR A 104 -4.96 -14.84 -2.83
N HIS A 105 -5.25 -14.76 -1.53
CA HIS A 105 -5.48 -13.51 -0.80
C HIS A 105 -4.27 -13.05 0.02
N SER A 106 -3.13 -13.75 -0.08
CA SER A 106 -1.86 -13.24 0.46
C SER A 106 -1.43 -11.99 -0.30
N PRO A 107 -0.67 -11.09 0.33
CA PRO A 107 -0.40 -9.75 -0.22
C PRO A 107 0.12 -9.75 -1.66
N LEU A 108 1.17 -10.52 -1.98
CA LEU A 108 1.74 -10.50 -3.32
C LEU A 108 0.81 -11.11 -4.39
N SER A 109 -0.01 -12.09 -3.98
CA SER A 109 -1.04 -12.69 -4.84
C SER A 109 -2.20 -11.73 -5.10
N ALA A 110 -2.58 -10.93 -4.09
CA ALA A 110 -3.74 -10.04 -4.13
C ALA A 110 -3.47 -8.70 -4.83
N LEU A 111 -2.25 -8.16 -4.72
CA LEU A 111 -1.88 -6.84 -5.28
C LEU A 111 -2.31 -6.61 -6.75
N PRO A 112 -2.15 -7.57 -7.69
CA PRO A 112 -2.62 -7.41 -9.06
C PRO A 112 -4.12 -7.16 -9.20
N SER A 113 -4.94 -7.62 -8.26
CA SER A 113 -6.39 -7.39 -8.31
C SER A 113 -6.77 -5.92 -8.09
N LEU A 114 -5.86 -5.11 -7.51
CA LEU A 114 -6.05 -3.68 -7.31
C LEU A 114 -6.02 -2.90 -8.63
N ASP A 115 -5.44 -3.47 -9.69
CA ASP A 115 -5.39 -2.84 -11.02
C ASP A 115 -4.77 -1.43 -10.99
N ALA A 116 -3.72 -1.25 -10.19
CA ALA A 116 -3.05 0.02 -10.01
C ALA A 116 -2.07 0.32 -11.16
N ASP A 117 -2.04 1.57 -11.61
CA ASP A 117 -1.14 2.03 -12.69
C ASP A 117 0.32 2.21 -12.26
N LEU A 118 0.60 2.24 -10.95
CA LEU A 118 1.92 2.45 -10.38
C LEU A 118 2.03 1.85 -8.99
N TRP A 119 3.15 1.18 -8.69
CA TRP A 119 3.46 0.74 -7.33
C TRP A 119 4.57 1.59 -6.71
N LEU A 120 4.27 2.21 -5.56
CA LEU A 120 5.24 2.88 -4.69
C LEU A 120 5.66 1.92 -3.58
N VAL A 121 6.89 1.40 -3.63
CA VAL A 121 7.37 0.39 -2.68
C VAL A 121 8.31 1.02 -1.67
N GLN A 122 7.78 1.32 -0.47
CA GLN A 122 8.55 1.81 0.67
C GLN A 122 8.59 0.73 1.78
N LEU A 123 9.55 -0.19 1.68
CA LEU A 123 9.77 -1.28 2.64
C LEU A 123 11.25 -1.35 3.03
N GLY A 124 11.56 -2.06 4.12
CA GLY A 124 12.94 -2.26 4.60
C GLY A 124 13.19 -1.76 6.02
N LEU A 125 12.42 -0.79 6.52
CA LEU A 125 12.61 -0.28 7.89
C LEU A 125 12.38 -1.39 8.93
N ASN A 126 11.35 -2.22 8.76
CA ASN A 126 11.08 -3.33 9.68
C ASN A 126 12.02 -4.51 9.47
N ASP A 127 12.48 -4.73 8.23
CA ASP A 127 13.51 -5.72 7.92
C ASP A 127 14.80 -5.40 8.68
N PHE A 128 15.23 -4.14 8.63
CA PHE A 128 16.31 -3.61 9.44
C PHE A 128 16.03 -3.74 10.94
N ASN A 129 14.88 -3.23 11.40
CA ASN A 129 14.57 -3.17 12.84
C ASN A 129 14.53 -4.57 13.49
N GLN A 130 14.15 -5.59 12.72
CA GLN A 130 14.05 -6.98 13.14
C GLN A 130 15.26 -7.83 12.68
N ASN A 131 16.33 -7.18 12.19
CA ASN A 131 17.61 -7.78 11.87
C ASN A 131 17.52 -8.93 10.83
N ARG A 132 16.62 -8.82 9.85
CA ARG A 132 16.60 -9.74 8.70
C ARG A 132 17.87 -9.56 7.89
N SER A 133 18.45 -10.64 7.35
CA SER A 133 19.65 -10.49 6.53
C SER A 133 19.36 -9.61 5.28
N PRO A 134 20.30 -8.75 4.84
CA PRO A 134 20.14 -7.98 3.61
C PRO A 134 19.89 -8.86 2.38
N SER A 135 20.42 -10.08 2.36
CA SER A 135 20.15 -11.07 1.30
C SER A 135 18.70 -11.55 1.29
N ASP A 136 18.11 -11.84 2.45
CA ASP A 136 16.69 -12.25 2.51
C ASP A 136 15.78 -11.07 2.16
N TYR A 137 16.13 -9.87 2.62
CA TYR A 137 15.45 -8.63 2.24
C TYR A 137 15.48 -8.42 0.73
N GLN A 138 16.64 -8.56 0.09
CA GLN A 138 16.81 -8.46 -1.35
C GLN A 138 15.96 -9.50 -2.09
N ALA A 139 15.98 -10.76 -1.67
CA ALA A 139 15.19 -11.81 -2.30
C ALA A 139 13.68 -11.49 -2.27
N SER A 140 13.16 -11.05 -1.12
CA SER A 140 11.76 -10.66 -0.98
C SER A 140 11.40 -9.40 -1.78
N LEU A 141 12.28 -8.40 -1.81
CA LEU A 141 12.05 -7.17 -2.59
C LEU A 141 12.07 -7.45 -4.11
N THR A 142 13.00 -8.29 -4.57
CA THR A 142 13.04 -8.76 -5.96
C THR A 142 11.75 -9.48 -6.34
N ALA A 143 11.20 -10.35 -5.48
CA ALA A 143 9.93 -11.02 -5.75
C ALA A 143 8.75 -10.03 -5.94
N ILE A 144 8.73 -8.93 -5.18
CA ILE A 144 7.72 -7.87 -5.33
C ILE A 144 7.88 -7.16 -6.67
N VAL A 145 9.11 -6.79 -7.04
CA VAL A 145 9.42 -6.13 -8.32
C VAL A 145 9.11 -7.04 -9.50
N ASP A 146 9.52 -8.31 -9.45
CA ASP A 146 9.27 -9.29 -10.51
C ASP A 146 7.76 -9.52 -10.69
N ARG A 147 6.97 -9.48 -9.60
CA ARG A 147 5.51 -9.58 -9.70
C ARG A 147 4.92 -8.40 -10.46
N ALA A 148 5.36 -7.17 -10.15
CA ALA A 148 4.91 -5.97 -10.85
C ALA A 148 5.26 -6.02 -12.34
N ALA A 149 6.50 -6.41 -12.66
CA ALA A 149 6.95 -6.58 -14.04
C ALA A 149 6.14 -7.63 -14.79
N ALA A 150 5.81 -8.76 -14.15
CA ALA A 150 5.01 -9.83 -14.76
C ALA A 150 3.57 -9.41 -15.11
N ILE A 151 3.04 -8.36 -14.48
CA ILE A 151 1.71 -7.79 -14.77
C ILE A 151 1.79 -6.45 -15.51
N GLY A 152 2.99 -6.00 -15.87
CA GLY A 152 3.19 -4.75 -16.61
C GLY A 152 3.00 -3.47 -15.79
N VAL A 153 3.07 -3.53 -14.45
CA VAL A 153 2.92 -2.36 -13.58
C VAL A 153 4.29 -1.73 -13.28
N PRO A 154 4.49 -0.42 -13.56
CA PRO A 154 5.68 0.32 -13.18
C PRO A 154 5.90 0.34 -11.65
N VAL A 155 7.17 0.42 -11.23
CA VAL A 155 7.55 0.47 -9.82
C VAL A 155 8.49 1.65 -9.56
N VAL A 156 8.22 2.38 -8.48
CA VAL A 156 9.19 3.29 -7.84
C VAL A 156 9.60 2.66 -6.51
N LEU A 157 10.90 2.45 -6.34
CA LEU A 157 11.45 1.99 -5.06
C LEU A 157 11.80 3.20 -4.19
N ILE A 158 11.45 3.14 -2.90
CA ILE A 158 11.62 4.26 -1.98
C ILE A 158 12.54 3.84 -0.83
N VAL A 159 13.72 4.47 -0.74
CA VAL A 159 14.59 4.34 0.42
C VAL A 159 14.02 5.20 1.54
N SER A 160 13.77 4.61 2.70
CA SER A 160 13.30 5.36 3.87
C SER A 160 14.43 6.21 4.48
N MET A 161 14.03 7.17 5.31
CA MET A 161 14.97 7.91 6.15
C MET A 161 15.78 6.98 7.06
N SER A 162 17.03 7.37 7.37
CA SER A 162 17.89 6.57 8.25
C SER A 162 17.34 6.50 9.68
N PRO A 163 17.22 5.30 10.27
CA PRO A 163 16.84 5.15 11.66
C PRO A 163 17.98 5.60 12.60
N GLY A 164 17.61 5.99 13.82
CA GLY A 164 18.49 6.45 14.89
C GLY A 164 19.00 5.35 15.83
N VAL A 165 18.79 4.09 15.45
CA VAL A 165 19.26 2.92 16.21
C VAL A 165 20.20 2.08 15.35
N SER A 166 21.08 1.33 16.00
CA SER A 166 21.97 0.38 15.35
C SER A 166 21.42 -1.04 15.45
N ARG A 167 21.73 -1.86 14.44
CA ARG A 167 21.43 -3.30 14.36
C ARG A 167 22.68 -4.02 13.85
N ASP A 168 22.68 -5.35 13.84
CA ASP A 168 23.85 -6.13 13.40
C ASP A 168 24.12 -5.88 11.91
N HIS A 169 23.05 -5.74 11.13
CA HIS A 169 23.11 -5.25 9.76
C HIS A 169 22.88 -3.73 9.74
N PRO A 170 23.83 -2.92 9.22
CA PRO A 170 23.66 -1.48 9.19
C PRO A 170 22.55 -1.08 8.22
N TRP A 171 21.84 0.02 8.51
CA TRP A 171 20.77 0.55 7.64
C TRP A 171 21.24 0.72 6.18
N GLN A 172 22.48 1.15 6.00
CA GLN A 172 23.10 1.33 4.68
C GLN A 172 23.03 0.06 3.83
N ALA A 173 23.14 -1.14 4.42
CA ALA A 173 23.06 -2.40 3.66
C ALA A 173 21.67 -2.61 3.04
N TYR A 174 20.59 -2.17 3.69
CA TYR A 174 19.23 -2.25 3.14
C TYR A 174 18.98 -1.16 2.10
N ALA A 175 19.48 0.07 2.35
CA ALA A 175 19.41 1.16 1.38
C ALA A 175 20.17 0.81 0.09
N ASP A 176 21.33 0.17 0.19
CA ASP A 176 22.13 -0.28 -0.96
C ASP A 176 21.45 -1.38 -1.76
N VAL A 177 20.68 -2.28 -1.12
CA VAL A 177 19.85 -3.26 -1.82
C VAL A 177 18.81 -2.55 -2.70
N ILE A 178 18.11 -1.54 -2.17
CA ILE A 178 17.11 -0.78 -2.93
C ILE A 178 17.76 -0.10 -4.14
N ARG A 179 18.86 0.63 -3.93
CA ARG A 179 19.57 1.36 -4.99
C ARG A 179 20.14 0.42 -6.05
N SER A 180 20.72 -0.70 -5.63
CA SER A 180 21.30 -1.69 -6.52
C SER A 180 20.23 -2.38 -7.36
N LEU A 181 19.10 -2.78 -6.75
CA LEU A 181 17.98 -3.37 -7.48
C LEU A 181 17.38 -2.37 -8.47
N GLY A 182 17.22 -1.11 -8.06
CA GLY A 182 16.76 -0.05 -8.96
C GLY A 182 17.67 0.14 -10.16
N ALA A 183 18.99 0.17 -9.95
CA ALA A 183 19.97 0.25 -11.04
C ALA A 183 19.95 -1.01 -11.94
N GLU A 184 19.92 -2.21 -11.35
CA GLU A 184 19.89 -3.49 -12.09
C GLU A 184 18.65 -3.63 -12.97
N ARG A 185 17.49 -3.18 -12.46
CA ARG A 185 16.19 -3.31 -13.15
C ARG A 185 15.77 -2.04 -13.90
N ASN A 186 16.63 -1.01 -13.93
CA ASN A 186 16.34 0.29 -14.53
C ASN A 186 15.02 0.91 -13.99
N LEU A 187 14.83 0.83 -12.68
CA LEU A 187 13.66 1.38 -11.98
C LEU A 187 14.01 2.73 -11.33
N PRO A 188 13.08 3.69 -11.29
CA PRO A 188 13.24 4.90 -10.51
C PRO A 188 13.39 4.58 -9.02
N VAL A 189 14.37 5.21 -8.38
CA VAL A 189 14.61 5.15 -6.93
C VAL A 189 14.44 6.54 -6.34
N LEU A 190 13.52 6.69 -5.40
CA LEU A 190 13.41 7.88 -4.57
C LEU A 190 14.13 7.64 -3.24
N ASP A 191 15.29 8.29 -3.07
CA ASP A 191 16.01 8.22 -1.81
C ASP A 191 15.61 9.37 -0.88
N VAL A 192 14.68 9.06 0.01
CA VAL A 192 14.17 10.01 0.99
C VAL A 192 15.23 10.30 2.07
N GLY A 193 16.14 9.37 2.33
CA GLY A 193 17.26 9.56 3.25
C GLY A 193 18.21 10.68 2.84
N VAL A 194 18.39 10.92 1.53
CA VAL A 194 19.19 12.05 1.03
C VAL A 194 18.58 13.39 1.43
N ARG A 195 17.24 13.49 1.48
CA ARG A 195 16.56 14.74 1.85
C ARG A 195 16.65 15.05 3.34
N PHE A 196 16.58 14.02 4.18
CA PHE A 196 16.59 14.16 5.64
C PHE A 196 17.99 14.15 6.24
N GLY A 197 18.98 13.64 5.50
CA GLY A 197 20.32 13.39 6.02
C GLY A 197 20.33 12.23 7.02
N PRO A 198 21.46 12.06 7.74
CA PRO A 198 21.53 11.16 8.89
C PRO A 198 20.45 11.47 9.93
N PHE A 199 20.08 10.48 10.75
CA PHE A 199 19.03 10.60 11.77
C PHE A 199 19.13 11.88 12.62
N VAL A 200 20.34 12.24 13.06
CA VAL A 200 20.58 13.41 13.92
C VAL A 200 20.19 14.71 13.23
N GLU A 201 20.41 14.84 11.92
CA GLU A 201 20.05 16.03 11.15
C GLU A 201 18.53 16.10 10.92
N GLY A 202 17.91 14.97 10.59
CA GLY A 202 16.45 14.87 10.50
C GLY A 202 15.77 15.22 11.82
N ALA A 203 16.34 14.76 12.94
CA ALA A 203 15.84 15.04 14.29
C ALA A 203 15.98 16.52 14.64
N ALA A 204 17.15 17.12 14.38
CA ALA A 204 17.37 18.54 14.58
C ALA A 204 16.46 19.41 13.71
N SER A 205 16.08 18.93 12.52
CA SER A 205 15.15 19.59 11.60
C SER A 205 13.67 19.41 11.99
N GLY A 206 13.38 18.68 13.06
CA GLY A 206 12.01 18.49 13.56
C GLY A 206 11.16 17.56 12.70
N PHE A 207 11.76 16.64 11.93
CA PHE A 207 11.02 15.69 11.09
C PHE A 207 10.79 14.32 11.74
N ILE A 208 11.33 14.09 12.93
CA ILE A 208 11.37 12.79 13.60
C ILE A 208 10.36 12.73 14.74
N ALA A 209 9.65 11.61 14.87
CA ALA A 209 8.79 11.31 16.02
C ALA A 209 9.51 10.45 17.07
N ASP A 210 10.22 9.42 16.61
CA ASP A 210 10.96 8.48 17.46
C ASP A 210 12.23 7.98 16.76
N THR A 211 12.92 6.99 17.31
CA THR A 211 14.19 6.50 16.73
C THR A 211 14.06 5.81 15.36
N LEU A 212 12.85 5.60 14.85
CA LEU A 212 12.56 4.88 13.61
C LEU A 212 11.68 5.68 12.65
N HIS A 213 10.73 6.45 13.17
CA HIS A 213 9.63 7.02 12.38
C HIS A 213 9.74 8.54 12.23
N PRO A 214 9.46 9.07 11.03
CA PRO A 214 9.13 10.48 10.86
C PRO A 214 7.88 10.87 11.66
N ASN A 215 7.75 12.15 11.98
CA ASN A 215 6.49 12.73 12.44
C ASN A 215 5.64 13.19 11.24
N ALA A 216 4.49 13.84 11.52
CA ALA A 216 3.58 14.31 10.47
C ALA A 216 4.27 15.22 9.44
N TYR A 217 5.20 16.09 9.85
CA TYR A 217 5.95 16.96 8.93
C TYR A 217 6.92 16.17 8.07
N GLY A 218 7.59 15.16 8.63
CA GLY A 218 8.49 14.29 7.86
C GLY A 218 7.73 13.44 6.83
N TYR A 219 6.54 12.94 7.18
CA TYR A 219 5.68 12.25 6.21
C TYR A 219 5.14 13.20 5.13
N ALA A 220 4.76 14.43 5.49
CA ALA A 220 4.34 15.44 4.51
C ALA A 220 5.46 15.78 3.52
N GLU A 221 6.71 15.91 4.01
CA GLU A 221 7.86 16.14 3.14
C GLU A 221 8.14 14.94 2.24
N THR A 222 8.02 13.71 2.75
CA THR A 222 8.13 12.50 1.93
C THR A 222 7.08 12.46 0.81
N ALA A 223 5.82 12.78 1.13
CA ALA A 223 4.75 12.88 0.15
C ALA A 223 5.03 13.95 -0.91
N ARG A 224 5.58 15.11 -0.51
CA ARG A 224 5.99 16.17 -1.44
C ARG A 224 7.10 15.72 -2.40
N LEU A 225 8.06 14.92 -1.94
CA LEU A 225 9.09 14.35 -2.82
C LEU A 225 8.50 13.39 -3.86
N ILE A 226 7.55 12.54 -3.45
CA ILE A 226 6.83 11.64 -4.35
C ILE A 226 6.02 12.45 -5.38
N TYR A 227 5.28 13.46 -4.93
CA TYR A 227 4.52 14.36 -5.79
C TYR A 227 5.40 15.01 -6.88
N ASN A 228 6.57 15.54 -6.49
CA ASN A 228 7.51 16.13 -7.44
C ASN A 228 8.10 15.09 -8.41
N LEU A 229 8.40 13.87 -7.94
CA LEU A 229 8.91 12.79 -8.80
C LEU A 229 7.91 12.44 -9.90
N LEU A 230 6.62 12.43 -9.56
CA LEU A 230 5.54 12.11 -10.48
C LEU A 230 5.14 13.30 -11.38
N ASN A 231 5.73 14.48 -11.18
CA ASN A 231 5.37 15.73 -11.84
C ASN A 231 3.85 16.05 -11.76
N LEU A 232 3.27 15.77 -10.61
CA LEU A 232 1.86 16.07 -10.31
C LEU A 232 1.70 17.53 -9.88
#